data_AF-A0A9D8ANB1-F1
#
_entry.id   AF-A0A9D8ANB1-F1
#
_cell.length_a   1.000
_cell.length_b   1.000
_cell.length_c   1.000
_cell.angle_alpha   90.00
_cell.angle_beta   90.00
_cell.angle_gamma   90.00
#
_symmetry.space_group_name_H-M   'P 1'
#
loop_
_entity.id
_entity.type
_entity.pdbx_description
1 polymer ?
#
loop_
_entity_poly.entity_id
_entity_poly.type
_entity_poly.pdbx_seq_one_letter_code
_entity_poly.pdbx_strand_id
1 'polypeptide(L)'
;MDLKLITHEQPLGIEISNSLNSNRYKNFKMAVAYAKNSGIGRLHNDFKNFTNNGGNIDAVIGIDQTITSYQALINLLTFTGQNLFIHHDKGPTSFHPKLYYFGNVEIEKVIIGSSNLTAGGLYLNYEVNVDINFNNSDTSNNFRNQVDDYWNKLISNTNTKIADLKLLNELLELGSLLNENKQKSFKNLIAKISKVPFSSQSRPKLPELSTQLQTEVPILKNSFSMLLSKFDVSDRSQDPVILIPIRALQKYPNFWNWPSFYTLSGSGYPELYVHTSIFYDGIEKKNHTVRLYYYDKKKEFRLQCEPIKRNGKQGDIILIEKNELKPFDFKITLIRQDSSSYDRLLPKLTEEVSPVKKYTYF
;
A
#
# COMPACT_ATOMS: atom_id res chain seq x y z
N MET A 1 11.80 -37.88 -2.94
CA MET A 1 10.93 -36.72 -3.19
C MET A 1 10.12 -37.00 -4.44
N ASP A 2 8.85 -36.64 -4.43
CA ASP A 2 7.98 -36.66 -5.62
C ASP A 2 7.74 -35.23 -6.08
N LEU A 3 7.83 -34.99 -7.40
CA LEU A 3 7.82 -33.66 -8.01
C LEU A 3 6.69 -33.58 -9.03
N LYS A 4 5.85 -32.54 -8.90
CA LYS A 4 4.73 -32.27 -9.80
C LYS A 4 4.80 -30.84 -10.30
N LEU A 5 4.62 -30.65 -11.60
CA LEU A 5 4.51 -29.31 -12.19
C LEU A 5 3.08 -28.78 -12.02
N ILE A 6 2.96 -27.54 -11.58
CA ILE A 6 1.69 -26.80 -11.49
C ILE A 6 1.76 -25.62 -12.46
N THR A 7 0.78 -25.55 -13.35
CA THR A 7 0.71 -24.52 -14.40
C THR A 7 -0.65 -23.83 -14.38
N HIS A 8 -0.86 -22.86 -15.27
CA HIS A 8 -2.16 -22.21 -15.48
C HIS A 8 -3.31 -23.17 -15.87
N GLU A 9 -3.02 -24.39 -16.35
CA GLU A 9 -4.04 -25.40 -16.67
C GLU A 9 -4.54 -26.15 -15.42
N GLN A 10 -3.69 -26.25 -14.39
CA GLN A 10 -4.00 -26.80 -13.08
C GLN A 10 -3.57 -25.79 -12.02
N PRO A 11 -4.35 -24.72 -11.81
CA PRO A 11 -3.87 -23.56 -11.07
C PRO A 11 -3.52 -23.86 -9.61
N LEU A 12 -2.50 -23.15 -9.10
CA LEU A 12 -2.02 -23.31 -7.72
C LEU A 12 -3.13 -23.17 -6.67
N GLY A 13 -4.10 -22.28 -6.89
CA GLY A 13 -5.20 -22.10 -5.95
C GLY A 13 -6.01 -23.37 -5.70
N ILE A 14 -6.15 -24.24 -6.72
CA ILE A 14 -6.82 -25.54 -6.59
C ILE A 14 -5.97 -26.49 -5.73
N GLU A 15 -4.66 -26.56 -5.96
CA GLU A 15 -3.76 -27.43 -5.19
C GLU A 15 -3.68 -27.00 -3.71
N ILE A 16 -3.64 -25.69 -3.43
CA ILE A 16 -3.70 -25.16 -2.07
C ILE A 16 -5.02 -25.54 -1.41
N SER A 17 -6.15 -25.33 -2.09
CA SER A 17 -7.48 -25.69 -1.57
C SER A 17 -7.58 -27.18 -1.25
N ASN A 18 -7.12 -28.06 -2.16
CA ASN A 18 -7.09 -29.51 -1.93
C ASN A 18 -6.21 -29.87 -0.72
N SER A 19 -5.04 -29.25 -0.60
CA SER A 19 -4.11 -29.50 0.52
C SER A 19 -4.70 -29.06 1.86
N LEU A 20 -5.32 -27.88 1.93
CA LEU A 20 -5.99 -27.37 3.13
C LEU A 20 -7.16 -28.27 3.56
N ASN A 21 -7.98 -28.72 2.61
CA ASN A 21 -9.17 -29.54 2.89
C ASN A 21 -8.88 -31.04 3.05
N SER A 22 -7.62 -31.47 2.92
CA SER A 22 -7.23 -32.89 2.99
C SER A 22 -7.30 -33.51 4.39
N ASN A 23 -7.40 -32.69 5.45
CA ASN A 23 -7.23 -33.08 6.86
C ASN A 23 -5.87 -33.73 7.20
N ARG A 24 -4.92 -33.76 6.26
CA ARG A 24 -3.60 -34.37 6.45
C ARG A 24 -2.64 -33.48 7.24
N TYR A 25 -2.79 -32.16 7.13
CA TYR A 25 -1.82 -31.20 7.62
C TYR A 25 -2.39 -30.40 8.79
N LYS A 26 -1.51 -30.06 9.75
CA LYS A 26 -1.82 -29.15 10.87
C LYS A 26 -1.17 -27.79 10.73
N ASN A 27 -0.17 -27.65 9.87
CA ASN A 27 0.51 -26.39 9.62
C ASN A 27 0.47 -26.06 8.14
N PHE A 28 0.06 -24.83 7.82
CA PHE A 28 0.17 -24.24 6.49
C PHE A 28 0.93 -22.92 6.61
N LYS A 29 2.04 -22.79 5.90
CA LYS A 29 2.86 -21.58 5.94
C LYS A 29 3.07 -21.02 4.54
N MET A 30 3.11 -19.70 4.43
CA MET A 30 3.33 -19.03 3.15
C MET A 30 4.27 -17.84 3.27
N ALA A 31 5.15 -17.67 2.29
CA ALA A 31 5.97 -16.47 2.12
C ALA A 31 5.78 -15.95 0.69
N VAL A 32 5.08 -14.83 0.55
CA VAL A 32 4.70 -14.29 -0.77
C VAL A 32 4.99 -12.81 -0.89
N ALA A 33 5.43 -12.40 -2.07
CA ALA A 33 5.70 -11.01 -2.38
C ALA A 33 4.43 -10.16 -2.28
N TYR A 34 3.32 -10.64 -2.86
CA TYR A 34 2.09 -9.87 -2.98
C TYR A 34 0.86 -10.66 -2.53
N ALA A 35 -0.01 -9.98 -1.77
CA ALA A 35 -1.32 -10.50 -1.41
C ALA A 35 -2.44 -9.50 -1.75
N LYS A 36 -3.51 -9.98 -2.40
CA LYS A 36 -4.71 -9.18 -2.68
C LYS A 36 -5.95 -9.86 -2.13
N ASN A 37 -6.98 -9.08 -1.84
CA ASN A 37 -8.22 -9.60 -1.30
C ASN A 37 -8.90 -10.57 -2.28
N SER A 38 -8.70 -10.34 -3.58
CA SER A 38 -9.10 -11.28 -4.64
C SER A 38 -8.53 -12.70 -4.52
N GLY A 39 -7.33 -12.87 -3.93
CA GLY A 39 -6.73 -14.18 -3.66
C GLY A 39 -7.24 -14.77 -2.36
N ILE A 40 -7.10 -14.02 -1.25
CA ILE A 40 -7.55 -14.42 0.08
C ILE A 40 -9.03 -14.81 0.07
N GLY A 41 -9.88 -14.00 -0.57
CA GLY A 41 -11.32 -14.25 -0.56
C GLY A 41 -11.79 -15.44 -1.36
N ARG A 42 -10.94 -16.00 -2.21
CA ARG A 42 -11.20 -17.26 -2.92
C ARG A 42 -10.80 -18.48 -2.11
N LEU A 43 -9.85 -18.32 -1.20
CA LEU A 43 -9.41 -19.36 -0.25
C LEU A 43 -10.05 -19.18 1.14
N HIS A 44 -10.96 -18.23 1.30
CA HIS A 44 -11.53 -17.86 2.61
C HIS A 44 -12.14 -19.04 3.36
N ASN A 45 -12.99 -19.82 2.69
CA ASN A 45 -13.63 -20.98 3.31
C ASN A 45 -12.62 -22.08 3.60
N ASP A 46 -11.60 -22.24 2.75
CA ASP A 46 -10.54 -23.23 2.95
C ASP A 46 -9.70 -22.87 4.18
N PHE A 47 -9.29 -21.60 4.33
CA PHE A 47 -8.59 -21.11 5.52
C PHE A 47 -9.44 -21.25 6.77
N LYS A 48 -10.71 -20.83 6.71
CA LYS A 48 -11.65 -20.94 7.83
C LYS A 48 -11.84 -22.39 8.28
N ASN A 49 -12.04 -23.30 7.35
CA ASN A 49 -12.23 -24.72 7.67
C ASN A 49 -10.94 -25.32 8.24
N PHE A 50 -9.79 -25.00 7.65
CA PHE A 50 -8.49 -25.46 8.12
C PHE A 50 -8.22 -25.02 9.56
N THR A 51 -8.44 -23.74 9.89
CA THR A 51 -8.24 -23.23 11.25
C THR A 51 -9.27 -23.76 12.24
N ASN A 52 -10.54 -23.88 11.85
CA ASN A 52 -11.57 -24.50 12.68
C ASN A 52 -11.27 -25.98 13.01
N ASN A 53 -10.55 -26.68 12.14
CA ASN A 53 -10.09 -28.06 12.35
C ASN A 53 -8.77 -28.14 13.15
N GLY A 54 -8.36 -27.04 13.80
CA GLY A 54 -7.16 -26.93 14.61
C GLY A 54 -5.87 -26.80 13.79
N GLY A 55 -5.97 -26.44 12.51
CA GLY A 55 -4.81 -26.08 11.69
C GLY A 55 -4.30 -24.69 12.03
N ASN A 56 -2.99 -24.48 11.88
CA ASN A 56 -2.33 -23.19 12.06
C ASN A 56 -1.85 -22.62 10.73
N ILE A 57 -2.09 -21.33 10.52
CA ILE A 57 -1.66 -20.61 9.32
C ILE A 57 -0.63 -19.55 9.71
N ASP A 58 0.55 -19.62 9.09
CA ASP A 58 1.60 -18.60 9.23
C ASP A 58 1.85 -17.93 7.87
N ALA A 59 2.08 -16.62 7.88
CA ALA A 59 2.27 -15.88 6.65
C ALA A 59 3.33 -14.78 6.78
N VAL A 60 4.29 -14.76 5.85
CA VAL A 60 5.21 -13.63 5.64
C VAL A 60 4.82 -12.94 4.33
N ILE A 61 4.28 -11.73 4.42
CA ILE A 61 3.77 -10.99 3.26
C ILE A 61 4.64 -9.77 2.98
N GLY A 62 5.10 -9.65 1.73
CA GLY A 62 5.77 -8.46 1.24
C GLY A 62 4.82 -7.30 1.01
N ILE A 63 5.31 -6.07 1.16
CA ILE A 63 4.56 -4.85 0.84
C ILE A 63 5.26 -3.96 -0.20
N ASP A 64 6.36 -4.46 -0.77
CA ASP A 64 7.12 -3.72 -1.77
C ASP A 64 6.27 -3.45 -3.02
N GLN A 65 6.55 -2.34 -3.70
CA GLN A 65 5.83 -1.89 -4.89
C GLN A 65 4.33 -1.57 -4.66
N THR A 66 3.86 -1.53 -3.40
CA THR A 66 2.48 -1.13 -3.04
C THR A 66 1.40 -1.98 -3.74
N ILE A 67 1.70 -3.26 -3.99
CA ILE A 67 0.75 -4.18 -4.66
C ILE A 67 -0.13 -4.89 -3.62
N THR A 68 0.43 -5.21 -2.45
CA THR A 68 -0.31 -5.86 -1.36
C THR A 68 -1.37 -4.92 -0.82
N SER A 69 -2.60 -5.44 -0.65
CA SER A 69 -3.72 -4.62 -0.18
C SER A 69 -3.97 -4.71 1.31
N TYR A 70 -4.44 -3.61 1.88
CA TYR A 70 -4.88 -3.54 3.27
C TYR A 70 -5.97 -4.56 3.56
N GLN A 71 -6.96 -4.68 2.66
CA GLN A 71 -8.04 -5.65 2.80
C GLN A 71 -7.54 -7.10 2.85
N ALA A 72 -6.51 -7.43 2.05
CA ALA A 72 -5.92 -8.77 2.10
C ALA A 72 -5.30 -9.08 3.46
N LEU A 73 -4.54 -8.13 4.02
CA LEU A 73 -3.85 -8.30 5.29
C LEU A 73 -4.82 -8.37 6.47
N ILE A 74 -5.86 -7.52 6.49
CA ILE A 74 -6.91 -7.60 7.52
C ILE A 74 -7.62 -8.95 7.49
N ASN A 75 -7.99 -9.43 6.30
CA ASN A 75 -8.68 -10.71 6.19
C ASN A 75 -7.76 -11.88 6.54
N LEU A 76 -6.49 -11.83 6.15
CA LEU A 76 -5.52 -12.86 6.51
C LEU A 76 -5.28 -12.89 8.03
N LEU A 77 -5.22 -11.72 8.67
CA LEU A 77 -5.06 -11.58 10.13
C LEU A 77 -6.14 -12.34 10.92
N THR A 78 -7.36 -12.47 10.37
CA THR A 78 -8.46 -13.24 11.01
C THR A 78 -8.16 -14.73 11.14
N PHE A 79 -7.30 -15.28 10.28
CA PHE A 79 -6.95 -16.71 10.26
C PHE A 79 -5.62 -16.99 10.94
N THR A 80 -4.68 -16.05 10.84
CA THR A 80 -3.30 -16.23 11.34
C THR A 80 -3.10 -15.72 12.76
N GLY A 81 -3.92 -14.76 13.22
CA GLY A 81 -3.64 -14.03 14.45
C GLY A 81 -2.22 -13.43 14.45
N GLN A 82 -1.44 -13.70 15.49
CA GLN A 82 -0.05 -13.22 15.63
C GLN A 82 0.95 -13.89 14.67
N ASN A 83 0.54 -14.89 13.89
CA ASN A 83 1.39 -15.57 12.91
C ASN A 83 1.37 -14.89 11.53
N LEU A 84 0.84 -13.66 11.42
CA LEU A 84 1.03 -12.80 10.25
C LEU A 84 2.23 -11.88 10.46
N PHE A 85 3.12 -11.88 9.49
CA PHE A 85 4.32 -11.07 9.46
C PHE A 85 4.36 -10.24 8.17
N ILE A 86 4.77 -8.98 8.30
CA ILE A 86 5.03 -8.07 7.19
C ILE A 86 6.53 -7.96 6.98
N HIS A 87 6.98 -8.14 5.74
CA HIS A 87 8.36 -7.90 5.36
C HIS A 87 8.45 -6.68 4.43
N HIS A 88 9.40 -5.80 4.73
CA HIS A 88 9.73 -4.65 3.88
C HIS A 88 11.19 -4.25 4.04
N ASP A 89 11.95 -4.27 2.96
CA ASP A 89 13.29 -3.68 2.92
C ASP A 89 13.18 -2.22 2.45
N LYS A 90 13.82 -1.29 3.17
CA LYS A 90 13.85 0.13 2.79
C LYS A 90 14.79 0.42 1.62
N GLY A 91 15.65 -0.54 1.27
CA GLY A 91 16.57 -0.47 0.14
C GLY A 91 15.90 -0.72 -1.21
N PRO A 92 16.69 -0.84 -2.29
CA PRO A 92 16.17 -1.10 -3.63
C PRO A 92 15.71 -2.56 -3.84
N THR A 93 16.00 -3.45 -2.89
CA THR A 93 15.70 -4.87 -2.99
C THR A 93 14.26 -5.14 -2.61
N SER A 94 13.51 -5.83 -3.48
CA SER A 94 12.15 -6.27 -3.16
C SER A 94 12.13 -7.69 -2.58
N PHE A 95 11.33 -7.90 -1.54
CA PHE A 95 10.91 -9.19 -1.06
C PHE A 95 10.01 -9.87 -2.09
N HIS A 96 10.58 -10.83 -2.83
CA HIS A 96 9.91 -11.45 -3.95
C HIS A 96 9.70 -12.99 -3.92
N PRO A 97 9.74 -13.69 -2.77
CA PRO A 97 9.49 -15.13 -2.75
C PRO A 97 8.02 -15.44 -3.11
N LYS A 98 7.78 -16.67 -3.54
CA LYS A 98 6.47 -17.33 -3.52
C LYS A 98 6.67 -18.77 -3.08
N LEU A 99 6.49 -18.99 -1.79
CA LEU A 99 6.66 -20.26 -1.11
C LEU A 99 5.36 -20.56 -0.37
N TYR A 100 4.87 -21.79 -0.51
CA TYR A 100 3.74 -22.33 0.24
C TYR A 100 4.15 -23.70 0.76
N TYR A 101 3.90 -24.02 2.02
CA TYR A 101 4.22 -25.35 2.51
C TYR A 101 3.25 -25.84 3.56
N PHE A 102 3.11 -27.16 3.61
CA PHE A 102 2.20 -27.89 4.47
C PHE A 102 2.97 -28.93 5.27
N GLY A 103 2.55 -29.16 6.50
CA GLY A 103 3.22 -30.11 7.37
C GLY A 103 2.49 -30.39 8.67
N ASN A 104 3.10 -31.26 9.46
CA ASN A 104 2.70 -31.57 10.82
C ASN A 104 3.87 -31.20 11.75
N VAL A 105 4.55 -32.18 12.33
CA VAL A 105 5.81 -31.97 13.05
C VAL A 105 6.90 -31.46 12.10
N GLU A 106 6.92 -31.99 10.87
CA GLU A 106 7.86 -31.59 9.83
C GLU A 106 7.14 -31.12 8.56
N ILE A 107 7.89 -30.48 7.66
CA ILE A 107 7.41 -30.02 6.35
C ILE A 107 7.22 -31.23 5.41
N GLU A 108 5.98 -31.59 5.10
CA GLU A 108 5.67 -32.74 4.25
C GLU A 108 5.51 -32.38 2.77
N LYS A 109 5.08 -31.15 2.48
CA LYS A 109 4.82 -30.65 1.13
C LYS A 109 5.24 -29.21 0.99
N VAL A 110 5.92 -28.88 -0.10
CA VAL A 110 6.34 -27.51 -0.45
C VAL A 110 5.92 -27.23 -1.88
N ILE A 111 5.43 -26.02 -2.12
CA ILE A 111 5.16 -25.50 -3.45
C ILE A 111 5.93 -24.19 -3.62
N ILE A 112 6.79 -24.13 -4.65
CA ILE A 112 7.64 -22.97 -4.97
C ILE A 112 7.44 -22.59 -6.43
N GLY A 113 7.33 -21.29 -6.73
CA GLY A 113 7.22 -20.85 -8.11
C GLY A 113 6.97 -19.36 -8.28
N SER A 114 6.12 -19.02 -9.24
CA SER A 114 5.84 -17.63 -9.65
C SER A 114 4.52 -17.06 -9.06
N SER A 115 3.64 -17.91 -8.53
CA SER A 115 2.30 -17.56 -8.09
C SER A 115 2.24 -16.77 -6.78
N ASN A 116 1.83 -15.50 -6.83
CA ASN A 116 1.49 -14.71 -5.64
C ASN A 116 0.06 -14.99 -5.14
N LEU A 117 -0.25 -14.56 -3.90
CA LEU A 117 -1.55 -14.72 -3.25
C LEU A 117 -2.60 -13.69 -3.75
N THR A 118 -2.89 -13.77 -5.05
CA THR A 118 -3.83 -12.90 -5.76
C THR A 118 -4.69 -13.75 -6.70
N ALA A 119 -5.87 -13.28 -7.15
CA ALA A 119 -6.62 -14.04 -8.15
C ALA A 119 -5.82 -14.27 -9.44
N GLY A 120 -4.97 -13.30 -9.81
CA GLY A 120 -3.99 -13.41 -10.89
C GLY A 120 -3.09 -14.63 -10.72
N GLY A 121 -2.27 -14.62 -9.66
CA GLY A 121 -1.27 -15.65 -9.40
C GLY A 121 -1.83 -17.03 -9.02
N LEU A 122 -3.02 -17.08 -8.42
CA LEU A 122 -3.61 -18.37 -8.02
C LEU A 122 -4.41 -19.05 -9.13
N TYR A 123 -4.98 -18.29 -10.09
CA TYR A 123 -6.00 -18.83 -10.99
C TYR A 123 -5.97 -18.33 -12.45
N LEU A 124 -5.38 -17.17 -12.76
CA LEU A 124 -5.63 -16.50 -14.04
C LEU A 124 -4.39 -16.33 -14.92
N ASN A 125 -3.24 -16.04 -14.32
CA ASN A 125 -2.02 -15.75 -15.05
C ASN A 125 -1.36 -17.04 -15.55
N TYR A 126 -0.48 -16.90 -16.54
CA TYR A 126 0.50 -17.93 -16.85
C TYR A 126 1.51 -17.99 -15.71
N GLU A 127 1.36 -19.00 -14.87
CA GLU A 127 2.22 -19.25 -13.72
C GLU A 127 2.85 -20.63 -13.86
N VAL A 128 4.01 -20.80 -13.24
CA VAL A 128 4.69 -22.08 -13.12
C VAL A 128 5.16 -22.26 -11.69
N ASN A 129 4.84 -23.42 -11.11
CA ASN A 129 5.26 -23.79 -9.78
C ASN A 129 5.64 -25.28 -9.78
N VAL A 130 6.51 -25.65 -8.84
CA VAL A 130 6.82 -27.06 -8.54
C VAL A 130 6.20 -27.41 -7.19
N ASP A 131 5.41 -28.47 -7.18
CA ASP A 131 4.88 -29.12 -5.98
C ASP A 131 5.78 -30.30 -5.63
N ILE A 132 6.27 -30.26 -4.40
CA ILE A 132 7.32 -31.09 -3.88
C ILE A 132 6.77 -31.83 -2.68
N ASN A 133 6.57 -33.14 -2.83
CA ASN A 133 6.15 -34.02 -1.74
C ASN A 133 7.38 -34.76 -1.21
N PHE A 134 7.71 -34.52 0.05
CA PHE A 134 8.90 -35.09 0.66
C PHE A 134 8.67 -36.56 1.05
N ASN A 135 9.72 -37.37 0.92
CA ASN A 135 9.78 -38.73 1.47
C ASN A 135 10.96 -38.83 2.45
N ASN A 136 11.25 -40.03 2.95
CA ASN A 136 12.28 -40.25 3.97
C ASN A 136 13.72 -40.35 3.43
N SER A 137 13.97 -39.92 2.18
CA SER A 137 15.33 -39.92 1.61
C SER A 137 16.19 -38.78 2.15
N ASP A 138 17.50 -38.96 2.19
CA ASP A 138 18.46 -37.92 2.64
C ASP A 138 18.35 -36.65 1.81
N THR A 139 18.15 -36.75 0.50
CA THR A 139 17.91 -35.59 -0.37
C THR A 139 16.65 -34.82 0.05
N SER A 140 15.59 -35.53 0.43
CA SER A 140 14.36 -34.92 0.89
C SER A 140 14.56 -34.22 2.24
N ASN A 141 15.24 -34.88 3.17
CA ASN A 141 15.55 -34.29 4.49
C ASN A 141 16.46 -33.06 4.37
N ASN A 142 17.48 -33.11 3.50
CA ASN A 142 18.37 -31.99 3.26
C ASN A 142 17.62 -30.77 2.69
N PHE A 143 16.82 -30.97 1.64
CA PHE A 143 16.05 -29.87 1.07
C PHE A 143 14.98 -29.35 2.03
N ARG A 144 14.37 -30.23 2.83
CA ARG A 144 13.43 -29.84 3.89
C ARG A 144 14.07 -28.89 4.90
N ASN A 145 15.28 -29.22 5.35
CA ASN A 145 16.05 -28.38 6.28
C ASN A 145 16.41 -27.03 5.64
N GLN A 146 16.75 -26.99 4.35
CA GLN A 146 17.00 -25.71 3.67
C GLN A 146 15.75 -24.82 3.61
N VAL A 147 14.57 -25.40 3.38
CA VAL A 147 13.30 -24.66 3.38
C VAL A 147 12.96 -24.15 4.78
N ASP A 148 13.14 -24.97 5.82
CA ASP A 148 12.91 -24.56 7.19
C ASP A 148 13.89 -23.48 7.65
N ASP A 149 15.19 -23.63 7.33
CA ASP A 149 16.21 -22.61 7.58
C ASP A 149 15.88 -21.29 6.89
N TYR A 150 15.39 -21.33 5.65
CA TYR A 150 14.95 -20.14 4.93
C TYR A 150 13.78 -19.46 5.66
N TRP A 151 12.77 -20.23 6.05
CA TRP A 151 11.62 -19.72 6.80
C TRP A 151 12.06 -19.06 8.14
N ASN A 152 12.92 -19.74 8.90
CA ASN A 152 13.43 -19.24 10.17
C ASN A 152 14.25 -17.95 10.00
N LYS A 153 15.04 -17.84 8.93
CA LYS A 153 15.74 -16.60 8.56
C LYS A 153 14.77 -15.48 8.18
N LEU A 154 13.65 -15.79 7.53
CA LEU A 154 12.64 -14.79 7.19
C LEU A 154 11.98 -14.21 8.44
N ILE A 155 11.53 -15.07 9.37
CA ILE A 155 10.86 -14.62 10.60
C ILE A 155 11.82 -13.86 11.52
N SER A 156 13.08 -14.30 11.63
CA SER A 156 14.09 -13.64 12.47
C SER A 156 14.71 -12.38 11.84
N ASN A 157 14.37 -12.05 10.59
CA ASN A 157 14.90 -10.88 9.91
C ASN A 157 14.43 -9.59 10.59
N THR A 158 15.34 -8.63 10.77
CA THR A 158 15.03 -7.33 11.39
C THR A 158 14.01 -6.49 10.62
N ASN A 159 13.87 -6.72 9.31
CA ASN A 159 12.90 -6.11 8.41
C ASN A 159 11.56 -6.88 8.34
N THR A 160 11.44 -7.99 9.06
CA THR A 160 10.17 -8.72 9.25
C THR A 160 9.55 -8.30 10.59
N LYS A 161 8.28 -7.91 10.58
CA LYS A 161 7.53 -7.47 11.78
C LYS A 161 6.22 -8.22 11.89
N ILE A 162 5.83 -8.58 13.11
CA ILE A 162 4.48 -9.11 13.37
C ILE A 162 3.46 -8.05 12.96
N ALA A 163 2.42 -8.48 12.24
CA ALA A 163 1.31 -7.64 11.85
C ALA A 163 0.30 -7.53 13.00
N ASP A 164 -0.07 -6.30 13.30
CA ASP A 164 -1.24 -5.96 14.10
C ASP A 164 -2.04 -4.85 13.41
N LEU A 165 -3.25 -4.58 13.90
CA LEU A 165 -4.11 -3.55 13.33
C LEU A 165 -3.42 -2.16 13.30
N LYS A 166 -2.58 -1.86 14.30
CA LYS A 166 -1.88 -0.58 14.40
C LYS A 166 -0.88 -0.44 13.24
N LEU A 167 0.00 -1.41 13.06
CA LEU A 167 0.98 -1.43 11.98
C LEU A 167 0.29 -1.41 10.61
N LEU A 168 -0.77 -2.19 10.42
CA LEU A 168 -1.49 -2.22 9.15
C LEU A 168 -2.15 -0.88 8.81
N ASN A 169 -2.73 -0.20 9.80
CA ASN A 169 -3.28 1.14 9.64
C ASN A 169 -2.19 2.16 9.31
N GLU A 170 -1.07 2.14 10.03
CA GLU A 170 0.09 2.99 9.76
C GLU A 170 0.61 2.77 8.32
N LEU A 171 0.77 1.52 7.88
CA LEU A 171 1.22 1.21 6.53
C LEU A 171 0.23 1.65 5.43
N LEU A 172 -1.07 1.57 5.70
CA LEU A 172 -2.09 2.11 4.80
C LEU A 172 -2.02 3.64 4.73
N GLU A 173 -1.89 4.32 5.87
CA GLU A 173 -1.74 5.77 5.96
C GLU A 173 -0.47 6.24 5.24
N LEU A 174 0.64 5.50 5.40
CA LEU A 174 1.92 5.72 4.72
C LEU A 174 1.89 5.32 3.23
N GLY A 175 0.86 4.63 2.76
CA GLY A 175 0.69 4.27 1.34
C GLY A 175 1.54 3.11 0.89
N SER A 176 2.07 2.36 1.83
CA SER A 176 2.74 1.10 1.57
C SER A 176 1.74 -0.01 1.21
N LEU A 177 0.45 0.18 1.52
CA LEU A 177 -0.62 -0.77 1.18
C LEU A 177 -1.61 -0.18 0.17
N LEU A 178 -2.04 -1.03 -0.76
CA LEU A 178 -3.12 -0.72 -1.70
C LEU A 178 -4.48 -0.69 -0.98
N ASN A 179 -5.30 0.31 -1.28
CA ASN A 179 -6.73 0.30 -0.94
C ASN A 179 -7.55 -0.13 -2.17
N GLU A 180 -8.08 -1.35 -2.15
CA GLU A 180 -8.83 -1.92 -3.29
C GLU A 180 -10.15 -1.18 -3.59
N ASN A 181 -10.74 -0.48 -2.62
CA ASN A 181 -11.97 0.30 -2.82
C ASN A 181 -11.76 1.53 -3.73
N LYS A 182 -10.52 1.93 -4.00
CA LYS A 182 -10.16 3.15 -4.75
C LYS A 182 -9.83 2.90 -6.22
N GLN A 183 -10.08 1.69 -6.77
CA GLN A 183 -9.71 1.40 -8.15
C GLN A 183 -10.56 2.13 -9.20
N LYS A 184 -9.86 2.65 -10.22
CA LYS A 184 -10.43 3.36 -11.37
C LYS A 184 -11.39 2.47 -12.16
N SER A 185 -12.39 3.10 -12.77
CA SER A 185 -13.22 2.49 -13.81
C SER A 185 -12.33 1.91 -14.94
N PHE A 186 -12.41 0.60 -15.14
CA PHE A 186 -11.73 -0.17 -16.20
C PHE A 186 -12.06 0.32 -17.62
N LYS A 187 -13.12 1.13 -17.76
CA LYS A 187 -13.67 1.62 -19.03
C LYS A 187 -12.67 2.44 -19.86
N ASN A 188 -11.65 3.04 -19.22
CA ASN A 188 -10.66 3.88 -19.92
C ASN A 188 -9.44 3.12 -20.47
N LEU A 189 -9.19 1.87 -20.06
CA LEU A 189 -8.02 1.10 -20.51
C LEU A 189 -8.26 0.36 -21.84
N ILE A 190 -9.51 -0.05 -22.09
CA ILE A 190 -9.88 -0.91 -23.22
C ILE A 190 -9.81 -0.15 -24.56
N ALA A 191 -9.94 1.18 -24.56
CA ALA A 191 -9.92 2.00 -25.77
C ALA A 191 -8.54 2.07 -26.48
N LYS A 192 -7.45 1.63 -25.84
CA LYS A 192 -6.08 1.75 -26.38
C LYS A 192 -5.50 0.48 -27.02
N ILE A 193 -6.15 -0.69 -26.93
CA ILE A 193 -5.51 -2.00 -27.22
C ILE A 193 -5.97 -2.62 -28.55
N SER A 194 -6.89 -2.00 -29.30
CA SER A 194 -7.54 -2.61 -30.47
C SER A 194 -6.69 -2.81 -31.74
N LYS A 195 -5.34 -2.80 -31.68
CA LYS A 195 -4.45 -2.95 -32.85
C LYS A 195 -3.22 -3.85 -32.63
N VAL A 196 -3.20 -4.70 -31.59
CA VAL A 196 -2.09 -5.65 -31.39
C VAL A 196 -2.43 -7.04 -31.96
N PRO A 197 -1.47 -7.79 -32.52
CA PRO A 197 -1.72 -9.06 -33.21
C PRO A 197 -1.86 -10.24 -32.24
N PHE A 198 -2.45 -10.01 -31.06
CA PHE A 198 -2.58 -11.02 -30.01
C PHE A 198 -4.05 -11.31 -29.72
N SER A 199 -4.42 -12.58 -29.75
CA SER A 199 -5.75 -13.03 -29.34
C SER A 199 -5.85 -13.16 -27.82
N SER A 200 -7.02 -12.87 -27.26
CA SER A 200 -7.32 -13.18 -25.86
C SER A 200 -7.67 -14.66 -25.69
N GLN A 201 -7.12 -15.31 -24.67
CA GLN A 201 -7.60 -16.64 -24.26
C GLN A 201 -8.88 -16.55 -23.42
N SER A 202 -9.65 -17.65 -23.40
CA SER A 202 -10.77 -17.82 -22.49
C SER A 202 -10.28 -17.83 -21.05
N ARG A 203 -10.86 -16.97 -20.20
CA ARG A 203 -10.52 -16.94 -18.78
C ARG A 203 -11.20 -18.10 -18.05
N PRO A 204 -10.48 -18.85 -17.19
CA PRO A 204 -11.11 -19.88 -16.37
C PRO A 204 -12.13 -19.27 -15.42
N LYS A 205 -13.17 -20.03 -15.07
CA LYS A 205 -14.15 -19.63 -14.06
C LYS A 205 -13.45 -19.57 -12.71
N LEU A 206 -13.43 -18.40 -12.10
CA LEU A 206 -12.87 -18.22 -10.77
C LEU A 206 -13.78 -18.84 -9.70
N PRO A 207 -13.22 -19.38 -8.60
CA PRO A 207 -13.98 -19.63 -7.38
C PRO A 207 -14.72 -18.37 -6.94
N GLU A 208 -15.85 -18.49 -6.26
CA GLU A 208 -16.60 -17.32 -5.79
C GLU A 208 -15.81 -16.53 -4.74
N LEU A 209 -16.04 -15.22 -4.66
CA LEU A 209 -15.45 -14.40 -3.61
C LEU A 209 -16.36 -14.51 -2.38
N SER A 210 -15.79 -14.81 -1.21
CA SER A 210 -16.58 -14.87 0.03
C SER A 210 -17.24 -13.52 0.33
N THR A 211 -18.56 -13.54 0.56
CA THR A 211 -19.37 -12.37 0.96
C THR A 211 -19.11 -11.92 2.39
N GLN A 212 -18.43 -12.75 3.20
CA GLN A 212 -18.08 -12.46 4.60
C GLN A 212 -16.91 -11.47 4.73
N LEU A 213 -16.30 -11.09 3.61
CA LEU A 213 -15.15 -10.20 3.57
C LEU A 213 -15.57 -8.74 3.46
N GLN A 214 -16.13 -8.20 4.53
CA GLN A 214 -16.30 -6.76 4.69
C GLN A 214 -15.21 -6.24 5.62
N THR A 215 -14.30 -5.44 5.06
CA THR A 215 -13.25 -4.77 5.83
C THR A 215 -13.54 -3.30 5.87
N GLU A 216 -13.74 -2.77 7.08
CA GLU A 216 -13.77 -1.33 7.27
C GLU A 216 -12.38 -0.77 7.01
N VAL A 217 -12.29 0.16 6.07
CA VAL A 217 -11.03 0.82 5.75
C VAL A 217 -10.97 2.12 6.54
N PRO A 218 -9.88 2.39 7.28
CA PRO A 218 -9.69 3.67 7.96
C PRO A 218 -9.91 4.84 7.01
N ILE A 219 -10.61 5.87 7.49
CA ILE A 219 -10.81 7.10 6.72
C ILE A 219 -9.46 7.80 6.60
N LEU A 220 -8.87 7.69 5.41
CA LEU A 220 -7.63 8.38 5.09
C LEU A 220 -7.86 9.88 5.09
N LYS A 221 -7.00 10.61 5.81
CA LYS A 221 -7.00 12.06 5.86
C LYS A 221 -6.62 12.63 4.49
N ASN A 222 -7.59 13.19 3.78
CA ASN A 222 -7.42 13.68 2.42
C ASN A 222 -7.27 15.21 2.37
N SER A 223 -7.36 15.88 3.52
CA SER A 223 -7.28 17.33 3.64
C SER A 223 -6.23 17.75 4.67
N PHE A 224 -5.51 18.82 4.35
CA PHE A 224 -4.55 19.50 5.22
C PHE A 224 -4.90 20.98 5.31
N SER A 225 -5.00 21.51 6.53
CA SER A 225 -5.17 22.95 6.75
C SER A 225 -4.07 23.51 7.64
N MET A 226 -3.65 24.74 7.37
CA MET A 226 -2.61 25.42 8.15
C MET A 226 -2.83 26.94 8.20
N LEU A 227 -2.56 27.55 9.36
CA LEU A 227 -2.46 29.01 9.48
C LEU A 227 -1.21 29.54 8.78
N LEU A 228 -1.40 30.57 7.96
CA LEU A 228 -0.33 31.28 7.26
C LEU A 228 0.33 32.29 8.22
N SER A 229 1.62 32.10 8.47
CA SER A 229 2.42 33.05 9.24
C SER A 229 2.88 34.22 8.36
N LYS A 230 3.50 35.24 8.96
CA LYS A 230 4.14 36.35 8.22
C LYS A 230 5.20 35.90 7.20
N PHE A 231 5.78 34.72 7.38
CA PHE A 231 6.76 34.16 6.45
C PHE A 231 6.13 33.43 5.27
N ASP A 232 4.84 33.09 5.36
CA ASP A 232 4.11 32.32 4.34
C ASP A 232 3.36 33.19 3.35
N VAL A 233 3.31 34.51 3.57
CA VAL A 233 2.61 35.50 2.74
C VAL A 233 3.53 36.68 2.41
N SER A 234 3.44 37.20 1.20
CA SER A 234 4.11 38.43 0.75
C SER A 234 3.69 38.79 -0.67
N ASP A 235 3.33 40.05 -0.90
CA ASP A 235 3.07 40.63 -2.22
C ASP A 235 4.37 40.81 -3.05
N ARG A 236 5.51 41.02 -2.36
CA ARG A 236 6.80 41.42 -2.94
C ARG A 236 7.89 40.33 -2.98
N SER A 237 7.70 39.20 -2.30
CA SER A 237 8.76 38.17 -2.21
C SER A 237 9.16 37.65 -3.59
N GLN A 238 10.48 37.60 -3.84
CA GLN A 238 11.03 37.02 -5.06
C GLN A 238 10.97 35.49 -5.06
N ASP A 239 10.85 34.88 -3.89
CA ASP A 239 10.68 33.44 -3.71
C ASP A 239 9.29 33.14 -3.13
N PRO A 240 8.31 32.73 -3.96
CA PRO A 240 6.93 32.60 -3.54
C PRO A 240 6.65 31.27 -2.81
N VAL A 241 7.43 31.02 -1.76
CA VAL A 241 7.41 29.79 -0.98
C VAL A 241 6.58 29.93 0.29
N ILE A 242 5.78 28.90 0.55
CA ILE A 242 5.07 28.64 1.80
C ILE A 242 5.82 27.51 2.51
N LEU A 243 6.12 27.71 3.79
CA LEU A 243 6.86 26.72 4.58
C LEU A 243 5.86 25.72 5.19
N ILE A 244 5.83 24.50 4.66
CA ILE A 244 5.03 23.42 5.25
C ILE A 244 5.82 22.82 6.41
N PRO A 245 5.22 22.64 7.61
CA PRO A 245 5.91 22.08 8.75
C PRO A 245 6.48 20.70 8.42
N ILE A 246 7.77 20.48 8.70
CA ILE A 246 8.39 19.17 8.45
C ILE A 246 7.71 18.04 9.24
N ARG A 247 7.18 18.35 10.43
CA ARG A 247 6.37 17.42 11.23
C ARG A 247 5.08 17.02 10.51
N ALA A 248 4.49 17.91 9.71
CA ALA A 248 3.33 17.57 8.89
C ALA A 248 3.71 16.57 7.80
N LEU A 249 4.84 16.78 7.12
CA LEU A 249 5.39 15.81 6.15
C LEU A 249 5.69 14.46 6.81
N GLN A 250 6.32 14.46 7.98
CA GLN A 250 6.65 13.22 8.71
C GLN A 250 5.41 12.47 9.20
N LYS A 251 4.36 13.19 9.61
CA LYS A 251 3.12 12.60 10.14
C LYS A 251 2.29 11.92 9.06
N TYR A 252 2.16 12.54 7.88
CA TYR A 252 1.42 11.98 6.74
C TYR A 252 2.21 12.16 5.43
N PRO A 253 3.36 11.47 5.25
CA PRO A 253 4.24 11.65 4.08
C PRO A 253 3.51 11.36 2.78
N ASN A 254 2.60 10.42 2.86
CA ASN A 254 1.78 9.94 1.78
C ASN A 254 0.77 10.98 1.30
N PHE A 255 0.25 11.84 2.18
CA PHE A 255 -0.53 13.01 1.78
C PHE A 255 0.28 13.91 0.82
N TRP A 256 1.59 14.00 1.01
CA TRP A 256 2.50 14.79 0.18
C TRP A 256 3.13 14.03 -0.98
N ASN A 257 2.69 12.78 -1.26
CA ASN A 257 3.28 11.89 -2.26
C ASN A 257 4.78 11.59 -2.01
N TRP A 258 5.22 11.70 -0.74
CA TRP A 258 6.61 11.59 -0.34
C TRP A 258 6.98 10.16 0.09
N PRO A 259 8.20 9.68 -0.25
CA PRO A 259 9.17 10.26 -1.18
C PRO A 259 8.94 9.79 -2.63
N SER A 260 8.02 8.84 -2.85
CA SER A 260 7.97 8.00 -4.04
C SER A 260 7.84 8.73 -5.37
N PHE A 261 7.27 9.94 -5.36
CA PHE A 261 7.05 10.72 -6.59
C PHE A 261 8.01 11.90 -6.74
N TYR A 262 8.96 12.06 -5.81
CA TYR A 262 9.94 13.13 -5.87
C TYR A 262 11.12 12.70 -6.73
N THR A 263 11.55 13.59 -7.62
CA THR A 263 12.78 13.46 -8.40
C THR A 263 13.85 14.40 -7.84
N LEU A 264 15.13 14.16 -8.14
CA LEU A 264 16.17 15.12 -7.75
C LEU A 264 16.19 16.31 -8.72
N SER A 265 16.14 17.51 -8.16
CA SER A 265 16.39 18.77 -8.89
C SER A 265 17.83 18.85 -9.40
N GLY A 266 18.12 19.80 -10.28
CA GLY A 266 19.49 20.07 -10.74
C GLY A 266 20.47 20.45 -9.62
N SER A 267 19.96 20.85 -8.45
CA SER A 267 20.76 21.11 -7.24
C SER A 267 20.79 19.94 -6.26
N GLY A 268 20.24 18.77 -6.63
CA GLY A 268 20.27 17.55 -5.82
C GLY A 268 19.18 17.43 -4.76
N TYR A 269 18.22 18.36 -4.70
CA TYR A 269 17.12 18.32 -3.72
C TYR A 269 15.91 17.55 -4.26
N PRO A 270 15.23 16.71 -3.46
CA PRO A 270 13.98 16.07 -3.86
C PRO A 270 12.90 17.12 -4.15
N GLU A 271 12.30 17.04 -5.34
CA GLU A 271 11.25 17.93 -5.82
C GLU A 271 10.14 17.17 -6.55
N LEU A 272 8.93 17.72 -6.50
CA LEU A 272 7.74 17.22 -7.17
C LEU A 272 6.98 18.42 -7.76
N TYR A 273 6.68 18.35 -9.06
CA TYR A 273 5.77 19.28 -9.73
C TYR A 273 4.38 18.67 -9.83
N VAL A 274 3.35 19.42 -9.45
CA VAL A 274 1.95 18.99 -9.53
C VAL A 274 1.09 20.06 -10.16
N HIS A 275 0.14 19.62 -10.99
CA HIS A 275 -0.90 20.48 -11.54
C HIS A 275 -2.10 20.50 -10.60
N THR A 276 -2.54 21.70 -10.19
CA THR A 276 -3.57 21.90 -9.17
C THR A 276 -4.53 23.01 -9.57
N SER A 277 -5.77 22.94 -9.06
CA SER A 277 -6.67 24.10 -9.05
C SER A 277 -6.44 24.91 -7.79
N ILE A 278 -6.20 26.21 -7.94
CA ILE A 278 -5.99 27.14 -6.83
C ILE A 278 -7.17 28.11 -6.73
N PHE A 279 -7.76 28.20 -5.54
CA PHE A 279 -8.92 29.05 -5.25
C PHE A 279 -8.56 30.13 -4.25
N TYR A 280 -8.90 31.37 -4.54
CA TYR A 280 -8.80 32.50 -3.62
C TYR A 280 -9.75 33.61 -4.07
N ASP A 281 -10.45 34.25 -3.12
CA ASP A 281 -11.35 35.39 -3.39
C ASP A 281 -12.37 35.15 -4.52
N GLY A 282 -12.92 33.94 -4.62
CA GLY A 282 -13.86 33.54 -5.68
C GLY A 282 -13.23 33.27 -7.05
N ILE A 283 -11.92 33.44 -7.19
CA ILE A 283 -11.15 33.15 -8.40
C ILE A 283 -10.66 31.70 -8.37
N GLU A 284 -10.86 30.97 -9.47
CA GLU A 284 -10.26 29.66 -9.70
C GLU A 284 -9.16 29.74 -10.77
N LYS A 285 -7.92 29.44 -10.39
CA LYS A 285 -6.81 29.18 -11.31
C LYS A 285 -6.68 27.69 -11.55
N LYS A 286 -7.25 27.21 -12.66
CA LYS A 286 -7.17 25.81 -13.09
C LYS A 286 -5.79 25.45 -13.63
N ASN A 287 -5.40 24.19 -13.45
CA ASN A 287 -4.19 23.59 -14.03
C ASN A 287 -2.89 24.37 -13.75
N HIS A 288 -2.81 25.02 -12.58
CA HIS A 288 -1.63 25.76 -12.17
C HIS A 288 -0.56 24.79 -11.68
N THR A 289 0.68 24.96 -12.12
CA THR A 289 1.79 24.12 -11.65
C THR A 289 2.33 24.68 -10.33
N VAL A 290 2.38 23.84 -9.30
CA VAL A 290 3.08 24.15 -8.04
C VAL A 290 4.22 23.16 -7.84
N ARG A 291 5.24 23.60 -7.10
CA ARG A 291 6.42 22.79 -6.79
C ARG A 291 6.46 22.51 -5.29
N LEU A 292 6.54 21.24 -4.92
CA LEU A 292 6.86 20.78 -3.58
C LEU A 292 8.32 20.34 -3.57
N TYR A 293 9.10 20.74 -2.57
CA TYR A 293 10.49 20.28 -2.47
C TYR A 293 11.00 20.29 -1.05
N TYR A 294 11.94 19.38 -0.78
CA TYR A 294 12.64 19.32 0.50
C TYR A 294 14.02 19.98 0.36
N TYR A 295 14.18 21.15 0.98
CA TYR A 295 15.45 21.88 0.99
C TYR A 295 16.30 21.45 2.17
N ASP A 296 17.16 20.47 1.92
CA ASP A 296 18.03 19.79 2.89
C ASP A 296 18.90 20.75 3.73
N LYS A 297 19.50 21.79 3.12
CA LYS A 297 20.40 22.76 3.76
C LYS A 297 19.75 23.48 4.93
N LYS A 298 18.45 23.74 4.84
CA LYS A 298 17.67 24.37 5.91
C LYS A 298 16.70 23.40 6.60
N LYS A 299 16.64 22.14 6.15
CA LYS A 299 15.67 21.13 6.60
C LYS A 299 14.22 21.63 6.49
N GLU A 300 13.91 22.27 5.36
CA GLU A 300 12.61 22.90 5.12
C GLU A 300 11.83 22.13 4.05
N PHE A 301 10.56 21.82 4.34
CA PHE A 301 9.64 21.35 3.32
C PHE A 301 8.84 22.54 2.77
N ARG A 302 8.94 22.75 1.46
CA ARG A 302 8.55 23.99 0.80
C ARG A 302 7.48 23.73 -0.25
N LEU A 303 6.44 24.55 -0.23
CA LEU A 303 5.42 24.63 -1.26
C LEU A 303 5.57 25.96 -1.99
N GLN A 304 6.03 25.93 -3.24
CA GLN A 304 6.06 27.10 -4.11
C GLN A 304 4.67 27.28 -4.74
N CYS A 305 3.89 28.19 -4.18
CA CYS A 305 2.51 28.46 -4.59
C CYS A 305 2.27 29.97 -4.61
N GLU A 306 2.62 30.59 -5.73
CA GLU A 306 2.57 32.03 -5.93
C GLU A 306 1.19 32.65 -5.70
N PRO A 307 0.08 32.08 -6.18
CA PRO A 307 -1.23 32.69 -5.97
C PRO A 307 -1.60 32.81 -4.49
N ILE A 308 -1.28 31.80 -3.67
CA ILE A 308 -1.55 31.86 -2.22
C ILE A 308 -0.57 32.83 -1.54
N LYS A 309 0.72 32.76 -1.87
CA LYS A 309 1.76 33.63 -1.29
C LYS A 309 1.43 35.11 -1.46
N ARG A 310 1.03 35.52 -2.68
CA ARG A 310 0.79 36.94 -3.01
C ARG A 310 -0.54 37.47 -2.51
N ASN A 311 -1.57 36.64 -2.45
CA ASN A 311 -2.92 37.09 -2.10
C ASN A 311 -3.29 36.82 -0.63
N GLY A 312 -2.57 35.92 0.05
CA GLY A 312 -2.78 35.60 1.46
C GLY A 312 -2.37 36.73 2.40
N LYS A 313 -3.01 36.77 3.57
CA LYS A 313 -2.63 37.62 4.71
C LYS A 313 -2.21 36.74 5.88
N GLN A 314 -1.40 37.29 6.79
CA GLN A 314 -1.06 36.59 8.03
C GLN A 314 -2.35 36.29 8.79
N GLY A 315 -2.48 35.05 9.26
CA GLY A 315 -3.67 34.55 9.94
C GLY A 315 -4.69 33.90 9.02
N ASP A 316 -4.60 34.05 7.70
CA ASP A 316 -5.45 33.28 6.78
C ASP A 316 -5.10 31.78 6.84
N ILE A 317 -6.01 30.92 6.40
CA ILE A 317 -5.78 29.46 6.35
C ILE A 317 -5.52 29.04 4.90
N ILE A 318 -4.46 28.25 4.68
CA ILE A 318 -4.33 27.45 3.46
C ILE A 318 -4.98 26.09 3.70
N LEU A 319 -5.90 25.71 2.82
CA LEU A 319 -6.52 24.39 2.75
C LEU A 319 -6.00 23.67 1.51
N ILE A 320 -5.47 22.46 1.68
CA ILE A 320 -4.98 21.60 0.60
C ILE A 320 -5.77 20.30 0.66
N GLU A 321 -6.46 19.97 -0.42
CA GLU A 321 -7.28 18.77 -0.53
C GLU A 321 -6.69 17.87 -1.62
N LYS A 322 -6.57 16.58 -1.35
CA LYS A 322 -6.20 15.59 -2.36
C LYS A 322 -7.44 15.14 -3.12
N ASN A 323 -7.33 15.08 -4.44
CA ASN A 323 -8.33 14.41 -5.24
C ASN A 323 -8.20 12.89 -5.07
N GLU A 324 -9.24 12.25 -4.54
CA GLU A 324 -9.23 10.80 -4.29
C GLU A 324 -9.12 9.96 -5.57
N LEU A 325 -9.57 10.48 -6.71
CA LEU A 325 -9.54 9.81 -8.02
C LEU A 325 -8.27 10.13 -8.82
N LYS A 326 -7.58 11.21 -8.44
CA LYS A 326 -6.35 11.70 -9.08
C LYS A 326 -5.32 12.01 -7.98
N PRO A 327 -4.54 11.01 -7.52
CA PRO A 327 -3.68 11.14 -6.34
C PRO A 327 -2.55 12.20 -6.48
N PHE A 328 -2.31 12.69 -7.70
CA PHE A 328 -1.36 13.76 -8.01
C PHE A 328 -1.97 15.15 -7.98
N ASP A 329 -3.29 15.25 -8.11
CA ASP A 329 -3.99 16.52 -8.20
C ASP A 329 -4.34 16.97 -6.79
N PHE A 330 -3.72 18.07 -6.38
CA PHE A 330 -4.19 18.83 -5.23
C PHE A 330 -5.27 19.82 -5.68
N LYS A 331 -6.07 20.26 -4.72
CA LYS A 331 -6.83 21.49 -4.77
C LYS A 331 -6.38 22.35 -3.61
N ILE A 332 -5.97 23.58 -3.90
CA ILE A 332 -5.45 24.51 -2.87
C ILE A 332 -6.42 25.68 -2.76
N THR A 333 -6.87 25.99 -1.55
CA THR A 333 -7.82 27.07 -1.29
C THR A 333 -7.26 28.02 -0.23
N LEU A 334 -7.27 29.32 -0.50
CA LEU A 334 -7.07 30.36 0.50
C LEU A 334 -8.39 30.64 1.21
N ILE A 335 -8.39 30.49 2.53
CA ILE A 335 -9.55 30.72 3.39
C ILE A 335 -9.30 31.99 4.20
N ARG A 336 -10.16 33.00 4.00
CA ARG A 336 -10.07 34.31 4.64
C ARG A 336 -10.62 34.29 6.07
N GLN A 337 -9.99 35.08 6.95
CA GLN A 337 -10.36 35.20 8.37
C GLN A 337 -11.82 35.59 8.64
N ASP A 338 -12.46 36.29 7.70
CA ASP A 338 -13.85 36.75 7.78
C ASP A 338 -14.86 35.76 7.18
N SER A 339 -14.42 34.58 6.72
CA SER A 339 -15.28 33.59 6.10
C SER A 339 -15.84 32.56 7.08
N SER A 340 -17.06 32.07 6.83
CA SER A 340 -17.64 30.97 7.62
C SER A 340 -16.84 29.66 7.54
N SER A 341 -16.04 29.48 6.49
CA SER A 341 -15.11 28.35 6.40
C SER A 341 -13.94 28.48 7.37
N TYR A 342 -13.50 29.70 7.66
CA TYR A 342 -12.45 29.97 8.64
C TYR A 342 -12.92 29.58 10.04
N ASP A 343 -14.10 30.05 10.46
CA ASP A 343 -14.68 29.73 11.77
C ASP A 343 -14.85 28.22 11.99
N ARG A 344 -15.12 27.47 10.91
CA ARG A 344 -15.24 26.00 10.96
C ARG A 344 -13.89 25.28 11.01
N LEU A 345 -12.84 25.85 10.42
CA LEU A 345 -11.52 25.22 10.32
C LEU A 345 -10.60 25.58 11.48
N LEU A 346 -10.62 26.83 11.95
CA LEU A 346 -9.72 27.33 12.98
C LEU A 346 -9.72 26.45 14.26
N PRO A 347 -10.87 26.02 14.81
CA PRO A 347 -10.89 25.17 16.01
C PRO A 347 -10.30 23.78 15.79
N LYS A 348 -10.18 23.31 14.53
CA LYS A 348 -9.62 22.01 14.18
C LYS A 348 -8.10 22.03 14.09
N LEU A 349 -7.47 23.21 14.05
CA LEU A 349 -6.02 23.38 13.93
C LEU A 349 -5.33 23.13 15.29
N THR A 350 -5.17 21.85 15.63
CA THR A 350 -4.68 21.43 16.95
C THR A 350 -3.17 21.20 17.00
N GLU A 351 -2.50 20.96 15.88
CA GLU A 351 -1.06 20.70 15.84
C GLU A 351 -0.27 22.02 15.84
N GLU A 352 0.38 22.34 16.96
CA GLU A 352 1.11 23.59 17.12
C GLU A 352 2.58 23.48 16.65
N VAL A 353 2.98 24.40 15.77
CA VAL A 353 4.37 24.62 15.34
C VAL A 353 4.94 25.85 16.04
N SER A 354 4.12 26.88 16.17
CA SER A 354 4.35 28.09 16.96
C SER A 354 3.00 28.73 17.32
N PRO A 355 2.95 29.75 18.19
CA PRO A 355 1.69 30.40 18.58
C PRO A 355 0.86 30.93 17.39
N VAL A 356 1.52 31.24 16.27
CA VAL A 356 0.90 31.80 15.05
C VAL A 356 0.90 30.82 13.88
N LYS A 357 1.27 29.56 14.10
CA LYS A 357 1.34 28.54 13.05
C LYS A 357 0.87 27.20 13.59
N LYS A 358 -0.38 26.87 13.27
CA LYS A 358 -1.04 25.60 13.63
C LYS A 358 -1.54 24.91 12.37
N TYR A 359 -1.59 23.58 12.39
CA TYR A 359 -2.11 22.80 11.28
C TYR A 359 -2.96 21.62 11.76
N THR A 360 -3.62 20.95 10.81
CA THR A 360 -4.31 19.69 11.07
C THR A 360 -4.51 18.90 9.79
N TYR A 361 -4.81 17.61 9.93
CA TYR A 361 -5.27 16.72 8.87
C TYR A 361 -6.65 16.22 9.23
N PHE A 362 -7.57 16.15 8.26
CA PHE A 362 -8.94 15.71 8.53
C PHE A 362 -9.56 14.87 7.42
#